data_AF-A0A382KWM4-F1
#
_entry.id   AF-A0A382KWM4-F1
#
_cell.length_a   1.000
_cell.length_b   1.000
_cell.length_c   1.000
_cell.angle_alpha   90.00
_cell.angle_beta   90.00
_cell.angle_gamma   90.00
#
_symmetry.space_group_name_H-M   'P 1'
#
loop_
_entity.id
_entity.type
_entity.pdbx_description
1 polymer ?
#
loop_
_entity_poly.entity_id
_entity_poly.type
_entity_poly.pdbx_seq_one_letter_code
_entity_poly.pdbx_strand_id
1 'polypeptide(L)' 'MKNYSMKRKIGKVALFLSSLAVILLLLGMVNIVPFLIEIPQESSIRAHASIAVIFLLIASWAFWNED' A
#
# COMPACT_ATOMS: atom_id res chain seq x y z
N MET A 1 17.29 6.43 23.09
CA MET A 1 16.91 5.09 22.60
C MET A 1 16.08 5.27 21.33
N LYS A 2 16.62 4.98 20.14
CA LYS A 2 15.85 5.05 18.89
C LYS A 2 14.81 3.91 18.92
N ASN A 3 13.51 4.23 18.81
CA ASN A 3 12.43 3.24 18.83
C ASN A 3 12.34 2.45 17.51
N TYR A 4 13.38 1.67 17.19
CA TYR A 4 13.40 0.78 16.01
C TYR A 4 12.20 -0.18 16.01
N SER A 5 11.77 -0.63 17.18
CA SER A 5 10.61 -1.52 17.34
C SER A 5 9.30 -0.93 16.81
N MET A 6 9.07 0.37 16.97
CA MET A 6 7.82 1.01 16.54
C MET A 6 7.81 1.30 15.04
N LYS A 7 8.94 1.77 14.48
CA LYS A 7 9.14 1.92 13.03
C LYS A 7 8.87 0.59 12.30
N ARG A 8 9.39 -0.51 12.83
CA ARG A 8 9.24 -1.85 12.25
C ARG A 8 7.81 -2.40 12.33
N LYS A 9 7.08 -2.08 13.40
CA LYS A 9 5.64 -2.38 13.49
C LYS A 9 4.84 -1.64 12.41
N ILE A 10 5.09 -0.34 12.24
CA ILE A 10 4.47 0.48 11.20
C ILE A 10 4.82 -0.09 9.81
N GLY A 11 6.10 -0.43 9.58
CA GLY A 11 6.57 -1.03 8.34
C GLY A 11 5.88 -2.34 7.98
N LYS A 12 5.74 -3.26 8.95
CA LYS A 12 5.03 -4.54 8.74
C LYS A 12 3.56 -4.32 8.37
N VAL A 13 2.89 -3.40 9.07
CA VAL A 13 1.50 -3.06 8.79
C VAL A 13 1.38 -2.43 7.40
N ALA A 14 2.22 -1.44 7.07
CA ALA A 14 2.22 -0.79 5.76
C ALA A 14 2.52 -1.78 4.62
N LEU A 15 3.47 -2.71 4.82
CA LEU A 15 3.78 -3.76 3.84
C LEU A 15 2.59 -4.68 3.62
N PHE A 16 1.92 -5.10 4.71
CA PHE A 16 0.73 -5.93 4.62
C PHE A 16 -0.41 -5.22 3.88
N LEU A 17 -0.69 -3.96 4.22
CA LEU A 17 -1.70 -3.14 3.53
C LEU A 17 -1.33 -2.90 2.05
N SER A 18 -0.06 -2.66 1.73
CA SER A 18 0.40 -2.51 0.35
C SER A 18 0.16 -3.78 -0.46
N SER A 19 0.59 -4.94 0.04
CA SER A 19 0.36 -6.23 -0.62
C SER A 19 -1.13 -6.53 -0.79
N LEU A 20 -1.94 -6.25 0.24
CA LEU A 20 -3.39 -6.42 0.17
C LEU A 20 -4.01 -5.49 -0.89
N ALA A 21 -3.59 -4.23 -0.96
CA ALA A 21 -4.04 -3.27 -1.96
C ALA A 21 -3.67 -3.72 -3.39
N VAL A 22 -2.49 -4.32 -3.58
CA VAL A 22 -2.10 -4.91 -4.88
C VAL A 22 -3.00 -6.10 -5.25
N ILE A 23 -3.29 -7.00 -4.30
CA ILE A 23 -4.19 -8.14 -4.54
C ILE A 23 -5.58 -7.63 -4.93
N LEU A 24 -6.13 -6.66 -4.19
CA LEU A 24 -7.43 -6.07 -4.49
C LEU A 24 -7.44 -5.34 -5.85
N LEU A 25 -6.35 -4.67 -6.22
CA LEU A 25 -6.21 -4.06 -7.53
C LEU A 25 -6.31 -5.11 -8.64
N LEU A 26 -5.58 -6.22 -8.52
CA LEU A 26 -5.62 -7.32 -9.49
C LEU A 26 -7.02 -7.94 -9.57
N LEU A 27 -7.67 -8.19 -8.43
CA LEU A 27 -9.03 -8.70 -8.37
C LEU A 27 -10.04 -7.73 -9.00
N GLY A 28 -9.86 -6.42 -8.80
CA GLY A 28 -10.68 -5.40 -9.44
C GLY A 28 -10.48 -5.32 -10.94
N MET A 29 -9.25 -5.51 -11.42
CA MET A 29 -8.96 -5.56 -12.86
C MET A 29 -9.63 -6.74 -13.57
N VAL A 30 -9.86 -7.86 -12.87
CA VAL A 30 -10.62 -9.01 -13.39
C VAL A 30 -12.12 -8.97 -13.01
N ASN A 31 -12.62 -7.83 -12.54
CA ASN A 31 -14.02 -7.59 -12.14
C ASN A 31 -14.55 -8.52 -11.03
N ILE A 32 -13.69 -9.08 -10.17
CA ILE A 32 -14.11 -9.91 -9.03
C ILE A 32 -14.56 -9.03 -7.83
N VAL A 33 -13.90 -7.89 -7.62
CA VAL A 33 -14.18 -6.96 -6.51
C VAL A 33 -14.30 -5.53 -7.06
N PRO A 34 -15.30 -4.73 -6.64
CA PRO A 34 -15.38 -3.34 -7.08
C PRO A 34 -14.23 -2.50 -6.53
N PHE A 35 -13.81 -1.51 -7.30
CA PHE A 35 -12.87 -0.49 -6.85
C PHE A 35 -13.54 0.40 -5.79
N LEU A 36 -12.85 0.65 -4.68
CA LEU A 36 -13.39 1.38 -3.51
C LEU A 36 -13.26 2.91 -3.62
N ILE A 37 -12.39 3.37 -4.53
CA ILE A 37 -11.97 4.76 -4.68
C ILE A 37 -12.15 5.18 -6.14
N GLU A 38 -12.94 6.22 -6.31
CA GLU A 38 -13.14 6.91 -7.58
C GLU A 38 -12.73 8.36 -7.39
N ILE A 39 -11.76 8.79 -8.19
CA ILE A 39 -11.31 10.19 -8.21
C ILE A 39 -11.83 10.79 -9.52
N PRO A 40 -12.57 11.90 -9.48
CA PRO A 40 -13.03 12.54 -10.70
C PRO A 40 -11.83 12.87 -11.59
N GLN A 41 -11.95 12.63 -12.90
CA GLN A 41 -10.89 12.85 -13.92
C GLN A 41 -9.75 11.81 -13.91
N GLU A 42 -9.83 10.79 -13.06
CA GLU A 42 -8.79 9.79 -12.87
C GLU A 42 -9.36 8.38 -12.96
N SER A 43 -8.62 7.45 -13.57
CA SER A 43 -9.09 6.05 -13.63
C SER A 43 -9.03 5.44 -12.22
N SER A 44 -10.08 4.72 -11.80
CA SER A 44 -10.12 4.06 -10.49
C SER A 44 -8.93 3.11 -10.28
N ILE A 45 -8.43 2.48 -11.36
CA ILE A 45 -7.22 1.64 -11.35
C ILE A 45 -5.99 2.44 -10.91
N ARG A 46 -5.74 3.61 -11.51
CA ARG A 46 -4.62 4.50 -11.15
C ARG A 46 -4.72 5.01 -9.72
N ALA A 47 -5.92 5.34 -9.25
CA ALA A 47 -6.13 5.77 -7.86
C ALA A 47 -5.73 4.68 -6.85
N HIS A 48 -6.16 3.43 -7.08
CA HIS A 48 -5.81 2.29 -6.21
C HIS A 48 -4.33 1.94 -6.28
N ALA A 49 -3.74 1.94 -7.49
CA ALA A 49 -2.31 1.71 -7.67
C ALA A 49 -1.48 2.74 -6.90
N SER A 50 -1.88 4.02 -6.93
CA SER A 50 -1.19 5.10 -6.20
C SER A 50 -1.20 4.85 -4.69
N ILE A 51 -2.31 4.36 -4.13
CA ILE A 51 -2.40 4.03 -2.70
C ILE A 51 -1.53 2.83 -2.33
N ALA A 52 -1.53 1.79 -3.15
CA ALA A 52 -0.64 0.64 -2.95
C ALA A 52 0.83 1.09 -2.91
N VAL A 53 1.23 2.01 -3.80
CA VAL A 53 2.57 2.61 -3.84
C VAL A 53 2.85 3.47 -2.60
N ILE A 54 1.90 4.29 -2.14
CA ILE A 54 2.08 5.08 -0.90
C ILE A 54 2.38 4.17 0.30
N PHE A 55 1.63 3.08 0.46
CA PHE A 55 1.92 2.11 1.52
C PHE A 55 3.27 1.42 1.33
N LEU A 56 3.64 1.12 0.09
CA LEU A 56 4.96 0.53 -0.22
C LEU A 56 6.10 1.49 0.13
N LEU A 57 5.94 2.79 -0.12
CA LEU A 57 6.95 3.81 0.23
C LEU A 57 7.09 3.94 1.75
N ILE A 58 5.99 3.88 2.50
CA ILE A 58 6.02 3.86 3.98
C ILE A 58 6.73 2.60 4.48
N ALA A 59 6.45 1.44 3.88
CA ALA A 59 7.13 0.19 4.21
C ALA A 59 8.63 0.26 3.89
N SER A 60 8.99 0.78 2.70
CA SER A 60 10.38 0.99 2.29
C SER A 60 11.10 1.88 3.27
N TRP A 61 10.55 3.05 3.64
CA TRP A 61 11.11 3.92 4.68
C TRP A 61 11.28 3.18 6.00
N ALA A 62 10.30 2.36 6.40
CA ALA A 62 10.35 1.62 7.65
C ALA A 62 11.50 0.61 7.70
N PHE A 63 11.76 -0.11 6.60
CA PHE A 63 12.82 -1.12 6.50
C PHE A 63 14.15 -0.60 5.93
N TRP A 64 14.19 0.65 5.47
CA TRP A 64 15.39 1.26 4.88
C TRP A 64 16.49 1.43 5.92
N ASN A 65 17.71 1.02 5.55
CA ASN A 65 18.95 1.18 6.31
C ASN A 65 18.82 0.68 7.76
N GLU A 66 18.16 -0.46 7.93
CA GLU A 66 18.24 -1.26 9.15
C GLU A 66 19.49 -2.13 9.06
N ASP A 67 20.52 -1.79 9.84
CA ASP A 67 21.67 -2.66 10.15
C ASP A 67 21.27 -3.77 11.15
#